data_AF-A0A0B2BX02-F1
#
_entry.id   AF-A0A0B2BX02-F1
#
_cell.length_a   1.000
_cell.length_b   1.000
_cell.length_c   1.000
_cell.angle_alpha   90.00
_cell.angle_beta   90.00
_cell.angle_gamma   90.00
#
_symmetry.space_group_name_H-M   'P 1'
#
loop_
_entity.id
_entity.type
_entity.pdbx_description
1 polymer ?
#
loop_
_entity_poly.entity_id
_entity_poly.type
_entity_poly.pdbx_seq_one_letter_code
_entity_poly.pdbx_strand_id
1 'polypeptide(L)'
;MYSGGLYDAPDQLDTFWPLLVGLSLLFPILFFFNLPSPWRWIVGIALAGPGFVWAGLLLFHEVRSLPGRARRHDTVSKQRE
;
A
#
# COMPACT_ATOMS: atom_id res chain seq x y z
N MET A 1 19.19 -12.09 -3.49
CA MET A 1 18.99 -12.08 -2.02
C MET A 1 18.68 -10.64 -1.63
N TYR A 2 17.51 -10.37 -1.06
CA TYR A 2 17.13 -9.03 -0.60
C TYR A 2 17.92 -8.70 0.68
N SER A 3 18.74 -7.65 0.64
CA SER A 3 19.68 -7.25 1.69
C SER A 3 19.25 -6.00 2.47
N GLY A 4 18.00 -5.55 2.31
CA GLY A 4 17.48 -4.40 3.05
C GLY A 4 17.25 -4.74 4.53
N GLY A 5 17.67 -3.84 5.42
CA GLY A 5 17.37 -3.85 6.85
C GLY A 5 15.87 -3.89 7.14
N LEU A 6 15.52 -4.15 8.41
CA LEU A 6 14.12 -4.30 8.87
C LEU A 6 13.22 -3.11 8.49
N TYR A 7 13.84 -1.94 8.26
CA TYR A 7 13.22 -0.66 7.88
C TYR A 7 13.62 -0.16 6.48
N ASP A 8 14.44 -0.91 5.72
CA ASP A 8 14.74 -0.60 4.31
C ASP A 8 13.61 -1.10 3.40
N ALA A 9 12.36 -0.96 3.86
CA ALA A 9 11.22 -1.07 2.98
C ALA A 9 11.39 -0.01 1.88
N PRO A 10 11.00 -0.30 0.63
CA PRO A 10 10.95 0.74 -0.40
C PRO A 10 10.16 1.91 0.18
N ASP A 11 10.67 3.13 0.03
CA ASP A 11 10.05 4.37 0.53
C ASP A 11 8.53 4.26 0.34
N GLN A 12 7.82 3.99 1.44
CA GLN A 12 6.55 3.25 1.35
C GLN A 12 5.51 4.06 0.58
N LEU A 13 5.61 5.39 0.66
CA LEU A 13 4.73 6.35 0.01
C LEU A 13 4.76 6.22 -1.52
N ASP A 14 5.94 6.07 -2.11
CA ASP A 14 6.10 5.90 -3.56
C ASP A 14 5.47 4.59 -4.03
N THR A 15 5.42 3.57 -3.18
CA THR A 15 4.82 2.28 -3.54
C THR A 15 3.28 2.34 -3.55
N PHE A 16 2.70 3.29 -2.80
CA PHE A 16 1.25 3.57 -2.75
C PHE A 16 0.79 4.62 -3.77
N TRP A 17 1.68 5.09 -4.66
CA TRP A 17 1.35 6.08 -5.68
C TRP A 17 0.06 5.81 -6.49
N PRO A 18 -0.31 4.56 -6.88
CA PRO A 18 -1.52 4.35 -7.68
C PRO A 18 -2.80 4.64 -6.88
N LEU A 19 -2.78 4.36 -5.57
CA LEU A 19 -3.89 4.67 -4.67
C LEU A 19 -3.99 6.18 -4.43
N LEU A 20 -2.85 6.84 -4.20
CA LEU A 20 -2.80 8.29 -4.00
C LEU A 20 -3.27 9.06 -5.23
N VAL A 21 -2.83 8.67 -6.43
CA VAL A 21 -3.27 9.26 -7.70
C VAL A 21 -4.78 9.05 -7.87
N GLY A 22 -5.28 7.82 -7.67
CA GLY A 22 -6.69 7.50 -7.78
C GLY A 22 -7.57 8.33 -6.83
N LEU A 23 -7.18 8.46 -5.57
CA LEU A 23 -7.88 9.29 -4.58
C LEU A 23 -7.80 10.79 -4.89
N SER A 24 -6.63 11.27 -5.35
CA SER A 24 -6.43 12.68 -5.71
C SER A 24 -7.31 13.10 -6.89
N LEU A 25 -7.57 12.20 -7.84
CA LEU A 25 -8.46 12.44 -8.97
C LEU A 25 -9.93 12.29 -8.58
N LEU A 26 -10.24 11.35 -7.69
CA LEU A 26 -11.61 11.13 -7.23
C LEU A 26 -12.17 12.35 -6.48
N PHE A 27 -11.35 13.01 -5.65
CA PHE A 27 -11.76 14.17 -4.85
C PHE A 27 -12.35 15.32 -5.69
N PRO A 28 -11.66 15.90 -6.68
CA PRO A 28 -12.21 16.96 -7.51
C PRO A 28 -13.39 16.48 -8.35
N ILE A 29 -13.40 15.22 -8.83
CA ILE A 29 -14.51 14.70 -9.63
C ILE A 29 -15.80 14.67 -8.80
N LEU A 30 -15.74 14.20 -7.56
CA LEU A 30 -16.90 14.19 -6.65
C LEU A 30 -17.32 15.60 -6.25
N PHE A 31 -16.36 16.51 -6.03
CA PHE A 31 -16.62 17.88 -5.61
C PHE A 31 -17.25 18.73 -6.72
N PHE A 32 -16.75 18.66 -7.96
CA PHE A 32 -17.19 19.53 -9.05
C PHE A 32 -18.38 18.98 -9.85
N PHE A 33 -18.50 17.66 -10.03
CA PHE A 33 -19.47 17.10 -10.98
C PHE A 33 -20.79 16.65 -10.34
N ASN A 34 -20.93 16.76 -9.02
CA ASN A 34 -22.12 16.37 -8.24
C ASN A 34 -22.84 15.12 -8.80
N LEU A 35 -22.06 14.05 -8.98
CA LEU A 35 -22.53 12.84 -9.65
C LEU A 35 -23.71 12.20 -8.89
N PRO A 36 -24.69 11.59 -9.57
CA PRO A 36 -25.73 10.78 -8.93
C PRO A 36 -25.11 9.57 -8.19
N SER A 37 -25.78 9.11 -7.12
CA SER A 37 -25.29 8.04 -6.24
C SER A 37 -24.66 6.82 -6.94
N PRO A 38 -25.30 6.18 -7.95
CA PRO A 38 -24.69 5.01 -8.61
C PRO A 38 -23.41 5.35 -9.37
N TRP A 39 -23.32 6.55 -9.97
CA TRP A 39 -22.14 6.97 -10.73
C TRP A 39 -20.96 7.30 -9.83
N ARG A 40 -21.19 7.79 -8.61
CA ARG A 40 -20.12 8.01 -7.61
C ARG A 40 -19.37 6.71 -7.32
N TRP A 41 -20.10 5.61 -7.15
CA TRP A 41 -19.50 4.30 -6.87
C TRP A 41 -18.73 3.75 -8.06
N ILE A 42 -19.29 3.85 -9.27
CA ILE A 42 -18.60 3.38 -10.49
C ILE A 42 -17.29 4.14 -10.69
N VAL A 43 -17.32 5.47 -10.61
CA VAL A 43 -16.13 6.31 -10.75
C VAL A 43 -15.13 6.05 -9.62
N GLY A 44 -15.61 5.87 -8.39
CA GLY A 44 -14.79 5.51 -7.23
C GLY A 44 -14.05 4.19 -7.42
N ILE A 45 -14.75 3.15 -7.87
CA ILE A 45 -14.15 1.83 -8.13
C ILE A 45 -13.18 1.90 -9.31
N ALA A 46 -13.52 2.64 -10.38
CA ALA A 46 -12.66 2.77 -11.55
C ALA A 46 -11.34 3.47 -11.24
N LEU A 47 -11.37 4.54 -10.43
CA LEU A 47 -10.19 5.35 -10.12
C LEU A 47 -9.36 4.81 -8.95
N ALA A 48 -10.02 4.38 -7.86
CA ALA A 48 -9.32 3.95 -6.66
C ALA A 48 -9.19 2.43 -6.55
N GLY A 49 -10.05 1.64 -7.22
CA GLY A 49 -10.08 0.19 -7.13
C GLY A 49 -8.75 -0.49 -7.45
N PRO A 50 -8.09 -0.19 -8.59
CA PRO A 50 -6.77 -0.75 -8.90
C PRO A 50 -5.73 -0.42 -7.83
N GLY A 51 -5.76 0.80 -7.28
CA GLY A 51 -4.90 1.22 -6.17
C GLY A 51 -5.15 0.45 -4.89
N PHE A 52 -6.42 0.14 -4.56
CA PHE A 52 -6.78 -0.67 -3.40
C PHE A 52 -6.34 -2.13 -3.54
N VAL A 53 -6.49 -2.72 -4.74
CA VAL A 53 -6.00 -4.07 -5.02
C VAL A 53 -4.48 -4.13 -4.88
N TRP A 54 -3.77 -3.15 -5.43
CA TRP A 54 -2.33 -3.03 -5.31
C TRP A 54 -1.87 -2.87 -3.85
N ALA A 55 -2.48 -1.94 -3.11
CA ALA A 55 -2.21 -1.73 -1.70
C ALA A 55 -2.47 -3.02 -0.88
N GLY A 56 -3.54 -3.74 -1.17
CA GLY A 56 -3.84 -5.03 -0.55
C GLY A 56 -2.76 -6.10 -0.81
N LEU A 57 -2.25 -6.18 -2.04
CA LEU A 57 -1.16 -7.09 -2.38
C LEU A 57 0.13 -6.73 -1.64
N LEU A 58 0.50 -5.45 -1.59
CA LEU A 58 1.66 -4.98 -0.84
C LEU A 58 1.53 -5.33 0.65
N LEU A 59 0.37 -5.04 1.25
CA LEU A 59 0.13 -5.28 2.66
C LEU A 59 0.14 -6.78 2.98
N PHE A 60 -0.42 -7.62 2.10
CA PHE A 60 -0.34 -9.07 2.22
C PHE A 60 1.11 -9.57 2.15
N HIS A 61 1.89 -9.07 1.19
CA HIS A 61 3.30 -9.43 1.05
C HIS A 61 4.13 -9.00 2.27
N GLU A 62 3.89 -7.80 2.78
CA GLU A 62 4.58 -7.27 3.94
C GLU A 62 4.26 -8.11 5.18
N VAL A 63 2.96 -8.36 5.46
CA VAL A 63 2.51 -9.20 6.58
C VAL A 63 3.10 -10.61 6.50
N ARG A 64 3.16 -11.20 5.30
CA ARG A 64 3.76 -12.53 5.10
C ARG A 64 5.27 -12.55 5.31
N SER A 65 5.96 -11.42 5.13
CA SER A 65 7.40 -11.31 5.31
C SER A 65 7.83 -11.11 6.77
N LEU A 66 6.93 -10.59 7.62
CA LEU A 66 7.17 -10.32 9.05
C LEU A 66 7.69 -11.54 9.85
N PRO A 67 7.14 -12.77 9.73
CA PRO A 67 7.62 -13.92 10.51
C PRO A 67 9.04 -14.35 10.15
N GLY A 68 9.48 -14.05 8.93
CA GLY A 68 10.84 -14.30 8.46
C GLY A 68 11.83 -13.22 8.91
N ARG A 69 11.38 -11.96 8.98
CA ARG A 69 12.14 -10.83 9.52
C ARG A 69 12.33 -10.94 11.04
N ALA A 70 11.30 -11.31 11.79
CA ALA A 70 11.37 -11.51 13.24
C ALA A 70 12.42 -12.56 13.64
N ARG A 71 12.47 -13.71 12.94
CA ARG A 71 13.47 -14.76 13.21
C ARG A 71 14.91 -14.32 12.95
N ARG A 72 15.15 -13.46 11.96
CA ARG A 72 16.48 -12.91 11.68
C ARG A 72 16.91 -11.89 12.73
N HIS A 73 15.97 -11.14 13.28
CA HIS A 73 16.26 -10.20 14.36
C HIS A 73 16.65 -10.92 15.65
N ASP A 74 15.97 -12.01 16.00
CA ASP A 74 16.31 -12.86 17.16
C ASP A 74 17.67 -13.54 17.05
N THR A 75 18.12 -13.84 15.84
CA THR A 75 19.44 -14.46 15.62
C THR A 75 20.57 -13.45 15.69
N VAL A 76 20.34 -12.22 15.22
CA VAL A 76 21.31 -11.12 15.33
C VAL A 76 21.42 -10.62 16.77
N SER A 77 20.32 -10.53 17.53
CA SER A 77 20.36 -10.14 18.95
C SER A 77 21.12 -11.16 19.79
N LYS A 78 20.90 -12.46 19.57
CA LYS A 78 21.63 -13.54 20.25
C LYS A 78 23.12 -13.64 19.93
N GLN A 79 23.58 -13.07 18.82
CA GLN A 79 25.02 -13.02 18.48
C GLN A 79 25.76 -11.84 19.09
N ARG A 80 25.05 -10.87 19.69
CA ARG A 80 25.64 -9.68 20.33
C ARG A 80 25.79 -9.82 21.85
N GLU A 81 25.19 -10.85 22.45
CA GLU A 81 25.45 -11.29 23.84
C GLU A 81 26.65 -12.27 23.88
#